data_AF-A0A2K5S6I1-F1
#
_entry.id   AF-A0A2K5S6I1-F1
#
_cell.length_a   1.000
_cell.length_b   1.000
_cell.length_c   1.000
_cell.angle_alpha   90.00
_cell.angle_beta   90.00
_cell.angle_gamma   90.00
#
_symmetry.space_group_name_H-M   'P 1'
#
loop_
_entity.id
_entity.type
_entity.pdbx_description
1 polymer ?
#
loop_
_entity_poly.entity_id
_entity_poly.type
_entity_poly.pdbx_seq_one_letter_code
_entity_poly.pdbx_strand_id
1 'polypeptide(L)'
;VLLLDHDGGFWLVHSVPQFPPPDAYSWPQSAHTYGQTLLCVSFPFSQFSKIGKQLTYTYPMVYSYQLEGVFAQEFPDLENVINGHHIGQEPWNSSITLTSRAGAVFQSFAKFCKFGDDLYSGWLAAALGTNLQVQFWQKGTGILPSNCSGTWQVLNVNQIAFPGPASPSFSSTEDHSKWCVSPLGPWTCVGDMNRNQGEEQRGGGTLCAQLPALWKAFQPLVKKWQPCNAGKI
;
A
#
# COMPACT_ATOMS: atom_id res chain seq x y z
N VAL A 1 -7.99 4.34 7.03
CA VAL A 1 -9.00 5.28 7.56
C VAL A 1 -9.39 6.28 6.48
N LEU A 2 -10.68 6.56 6.31
CA LEU A 2 -11.20 7.55 5.38
C LEU A 2 -12.07 8.53 6.17
N LEU A 3 -11.82 9.83 6.01
CA LEU A 3 -12.63 10.89 6.64
C LEU A 3 -12.87 11.99 5.62
N LEU A 4 -14.12 12.46 5.53
CA LEU A 4 -14.52 13.49 4.58
C LEU A 4 -15.70 14.34 5.07
N ASP A 5 -15.80 15.53 4.51
CA ASP A 5 -16.91 16.46 4.55
C ASP A 5 -17.07 17.12 3.15
N HIS A 6 -17.92 18.14 3.02
CA HIS A 6 -18.12 18.83 1.74
C HIS A 6 -16.89 19.63 1.25
N ASP A 7 -15.95 19.98 2.13
CA ASP A 7 -14.73 20.71 1.77
C ASP A 7 -13.62 19.76 1.27
N GLY A 8 -13.72 18.48 1.61
CA GLY A 8 -12.80 17.43 1.19
C GLY A 8 -12.55 16.45 2.33
N GLY A 9 -11.32 15.96 2.45
CA GLY A 9 -10.98 15.04 3.53
C GLY A 9 -9.60 14.45 3.39
N PHE A 10 -9.36 13.32 4.05
CA PHE A 10 -8.13 12.56 3.91
C PHE A 10 -8.35 11.05 3.79
N TRP A 11 -7.40 10.41 3.13
CA TRP A 11 -7.23 8.96 3.15
C TRP A 11 -5.91 8.61 3.83
N LEU A 12 -5.99 7.84 4.91
CA LEU A 12 -4.85 7.30 5.65
C LEU A 12 -4.67 5.82 5.30
N VAL A 13 -3.58 5.52 4.59
CA VAL A 13 -3.10 4.16 4.28
C VAL A 13 -1.99 3.81 5.28
N HIS A 14 -2.07 2.65 5.92
CA HIS A 14 -1.08 2.25 6.92
C HIS A 14 -0.92 0.74 7.07
N SER A 15 0.17 0.34 7.73
CA SER A 15 0.47 -1.05 8.06
C SER A 15 0.17 -1.44 9.51
N VAL A 16 -0.23 -0.48 10.35
CA VAL A 16 -0.43 -0.64 11.80
C VAL A 16 -1.60 -1.59 12.11
N PRO A 17 -1.36 -2.76 12.72
CA PRO A 17 -2.44 -3.68 13.10
C PRO A 17 -3.32 -3.11 14.21
N GLN A 18 -4.64 -3.39 14.16
CA GLN A 18 -5.63 -3.00 15.18
C GLN A 18 -5.70 -1.47 15.43
N PHE A 19 -5.35 -0.66 14.42
CA PHE A 19 -5.40 0.78 14.50
C PHE A 19 -6.31 1.38 13.41
N PRO A 20 -7.05 2.46 13.71
CA PRO A 20 -7.38 2.92 15.06
C PRO A 20 -8.36 1.95 15.75
N PRO A 21 -8.30 1.78 17.08
CA PRO A 21 -9.35 1.07 17.81
C PRO A 21 -10.72 1.78 17.67
N PRO A 22 -11.85 1.06 17.79
CA PRO A 22 -13.19 1.59 17.53
C PRO A 22 -13.68 2.62 18.57
N ASP A 23 -13.32 2.45 19.85
CA ASP A 23 -13.96 3.20 20.94
C ASP A 23 -13.27 4.52 21.28
N ALA A 24 -11.93 4.53 21.28
CA ALA A 24 -11.13 5.70 21.64
C ALA A 24 -9.72 5.58 21.08
N TYR A 25 -9.15 6.69 20.60
CA TYR A 25 -7.80 6.72 20.07
C TYR A 25 -6.79 6.11 21.06
N SER A 26 -6.01 5.14 20.58
CA SER A 26 -4.84 4.62 21.27
C SER A 26 -3.81 4.15 20.25
N TRP A 27 -2.52 4.26 20.59
CA TRP A 27 -1.45 3.67 19.78
C TRP A 27 -1.25 2.20 20.21
N PRO A 28 -1.38 1.21 19.31
CA PRO A 28 -1.34 -0.19 19.71
C PRO A 28 0.07 -0.61 20.10
N GLN A 29 0.19 -1.39 21.17
CA GLN A 29 1.49 -1.86 21.70
C GLN A 29 2.36 -2.56 20.66
N SER A 30 1.76 -3.28 19.70
CA SER A 30 2.47 -3.94 18.60
C SER A 30 3.24 -2.96 17.71
N ALA A 31 2.78 -1.71 17.61
CA ALA A 31 3.42 -0.64 16.85
C ALA A 31 4.54 0.08 17.61
N HIS A 32 4.82 -0.31 18.86
CA HIS A 32 6.01 0.13 19.59
C HIS A 32 7.22 -0.74 19.27
N THR A 33 6.98 -2.02 18.94
CA THR A 33 8.05 -3.01 18.73
C THR A 33 8.52 -3.05 17.28
N TYR A 34 7.60 -2.90 16.32
CA TYR A 34 7.90 -3.08 14.90
C TYR A 34 7.72 -1.79 14.12
N GLY A 35 8.58 -1.60 13.12
CA GLY A 35 8.44 -0.50 12.15
C GLY A 35 7.07 -0.51 11.47
N GLN A 36 6.54 0.67 11.17
CA GLN A 36 5.25 0.85 10.51
C GLN A 36 5.34 2.01 9.52
N THR A 37 4.52 2.00 8.48
CA THR A 37 4.31 3.14 7.59
C THR A 37 2.89 3.64 7.68
N LEU A 38 2.75 4.96 7.61
CA LEU A 38 1.49 5.68 7.52
C LEU A 38 1.66 6.75 6.44
N LEU A 39 0.74 6.77 5.47
CA LEU A 39 0.63 7.80 4.46
C LEU A 39 -0.76 8.43 4.56
N CYS A 40 -0.81 9.71 4.92
CA CYS A 40 -2.03 10.49 4.98
C CYS A 40 -2.03 11.53 3.86
N VAL A 41 -3.04 11.48 2.99
CA VAL A 41 -3.16 12.41 1.87
C VAL A 41 -4.50 13.12 1.95
N SER A 42 -4.48 14.45 1.95
CA SER A 42 -5.68 15.27 1.83
C SER A 42 -6.14 15.34 0.38
N PHE A 43 -7.41 15.04 0.15
CA PHE A 43 -8.03 15.05 -1.17
C PHE A 43 -9.22 16.02 -1.21
N PRO A 44 -9.47 16.70 -2.35
CA PRO A 44 -10.73 17.40 -2.54
C PRO A 44 -11.88 16.40 -2.65
N PHE A 45 -13.08 16.87 -2.32
CA PHE A 45 -14.31 16.07 -2.27
C PHE A 45 -14.52 15.20 -3.53
N SER A 46 -14.23 15.75 -4.70
CA SER A 46 -14.40 15.08 -6.00
C SER A 46 -13.56 13.81 -6.20
N GLN A 47 -12.53 13.56 -5.38
CA GLN A 47 -11.72 12.34 -5.48
C GLN A 47 -12.34 11.15 -4.72
N PHE A 48 -13.25 11.39 -3.78
CA PHE A 48 -13.73 10.34 -2.86
C PHE A 48 -14.58 9.28 -3.55
N SER A 49 -15.30 9.62 -4.63
CA SER A 49 -15.99 8.62 -5.46
C SER A 49 -14.99 7.62 -6.07
N LYS A 50 -13.84 8.10 -6.56
CA LYS A 50 -12.78 7.23 -7.10
C LYS A 50 -12.10 6.39 -6.01
N ILE A 51 -11.90 6.97 -4.82
CA ILE A 51 -11.35 6.25 -3.66
C ILE A 51 -12.32 5.14 -3.23
N GLY A 52 -13.62 5.44 -3.13
CA GLY A 52 -14.65 4.45 -2.84
C GLY A 52 -14.63 3.31 -3.83
N LYS A 53 -14.49 3.60 -5.13
CA LYS A 53 -14.34 2.57 -6.15
C LYS A 53 -13.12 1.68 -5.90
N GLN A 54 -11.95 2.24 -5.59
CA GLN A 54 -10.76 1.44 -5.27
C GLN A 54 -10.98 0.53 -4.06
N LEU A 55 -11.69 1.01 -3.03
CA LEU A 55 -11.96 0.22 -1.84
C LEU A 55 -12.81 -1.03 -2.14
N THR A 56 -13.70 -0.99 -3.15
CA THR A 56 -14.43 -2.19 -3.61
C THR A 56 -13.53 -3.29 -4.17
N TYR A 57 -12.34 -2.95 -4.67
CA TYR A 57 -11.32 -3.92 -5.10
C TYR A 57 -10.53 -4.46 -3.92
N THR A 58 -10.15 -3.60 -2.96
CA THR A 58 -9.37 -4.02 -1.80
C THR A 58 -10.15 -4.91 -0.83
N TYR A 59 -11.48 -4.86 -0.89
CA TYR A 59 -12.41 -5.61 -0.04
C TYR A 59 -12.02 -5.58 1.45
N PRO A 60 -11.94 -4.37 2.05
CA PRO A 60 -11.48 -4.21 3.42
C PRO A 60 -12.56 -4.67 4.42
N MET A 61 -12.14 -5.09 5.60
CA MET A 61 -13.05 -5.26 6.73
C MET A 61 -13.36 -3.89 7.35
N VAL A 62 -14.58 -3.40 7.14
CA VAL A 62 -15.08 -2.17 7.79
C VAL A 62 -15.58 -2.53 9.19
N TYR A 63 -14.97 -1.96 10.22
CA TYR A 63 -15.33 -2.24 11.63
C TYR A 63 -15.98 -1.06 12.35
N SER A 64 -15.88 0.15 11.79
CA SER A 64 -16.52 1.36 12.30
C SER A 64 -16.75 2.31 11.13
N TYR A 65 -17.92 2.95 11.08
CA TYR A 65 -18.31 3.87 10.01
C TYR A 65 -19.37 4.84 10.49
N GLN A 66 -19.43 6.00 9.82
CA GLN A 66 -20.52 6.96 9.92
C GLN A 66 -20.67 7.61 8.54
N LEU A 67 -21.60 7.09 7.73
CA LEU A 67 -21.90 7.59 6.38
C LEU A 67 -23.42 7.68 6.26
N GLU A 68 -23.94 8.91 6.28
CA GLU A 68 -25.38 9.15 6.37
C GLU A 68 -25.82 10.28 5.42
N GLY A 69 -27.13 10.35 5.16
CA GLY A 69 -27.76 11.45 4.44
C GLY A 69 -27.21 11.63 3.02
N VAL A 70 -26.83 12.86 2.70
CA VAL A 70 -26.35 13.24 1.35
C VAL A 70 -25.05 12.52 0.96
N PHE A 71 -24.16 12.25 1.91
CA PHE A 71 -22.89 11.58 1.63
C PHE A 71 -23.09 10.12 1.19
N ALA A 72 -24.05 9.42 1.79
CA ALA A 72 -24.41 8.06 1.39
C ALA A 72 -24.89 8.01 -0.08
N GLN A 73 -25.73 8.97 -0.47
CA GLN A 73 -26.24 9.09 -1.84
C GLN A 73 -25.15 9.46 -2.86
N GLU A 74 -24.20 10.33 -2.48
CA GLU A 74 -23.10 10.76 -3.35
C GLU A 74 -21.99 9.72 -3.49
N PHE A 75 -21.86 8.80 -2.52
CA PHE A 75 -20.81 7.77 -2.49
C PHE A 75 -21.36 6.34 -2.36
N PRO A 76 -22.11 5.84 -3.36
CA PRO A 76 -22.69 4.50 -3.33
C PRO A 76 -21.63 3.39 -3.26
N ASP A 77 -20.43 3.60 -3.81
CA ASP A 77 -19.33 2.65 -3.67
C ASP A 77 -18.83 2.55 -2.21
N LEU A 78 -18.90 3.62 -1.42
CA LEU A 78 -18.59 3.56 0.01
C LEU A 78 -19.67 2.81 0.80
N GLU A 79 -20.95 3.02 0.46
CA GLU A 79 -22.04 2.21 1.03
C GLU A 79 -21.86 0.72 0.70
N ASN A 80 -21.48 0.40 -0.53
CA ASN A 80 -21.17 -0.98 -0.93
C ASN A 80 -20.05 -1.57 -0.06
N VAL A 81 -18.95 -0.83 0.12
CA VAL A 81 -17.83 -1.29 0.96
C VAL A 81 -18.25 -1.49 2.41
N ILE A 82 -19.05 -0.59 2.98
CA ILE A 82 -19.59 -0.70 4.34
C ILE A 82 -20.43 -1.99 4.50
N ASN A 83 -21.23 -2.32 3.49
CA ASN A 83 -22.06 -3.52 3.47
C ASN A 83 -21.30 -4.81 3.10
N GLY A 84 -19.97 -4.74 2.94
CA GLY A 84 -19.15 -5.88 2.55
C GLY A 84 -19.33 -6.30 1.09
N HIS A 85 -19.90 -5.44 0.24
CA HIS A 85 -19.90 -5.65 -1.19
C HIS A 85 -18.54 -5.31 -1.81
N HIS A 86 -18.19 -6.06 -2.84
CA HIS A 86 -16.95 -5.93 -3.59
C HIS A 86 -17.22 -6.05 -5.09
N ILE A 87 -16.17 -5.92 -5.90
CA ILE A 87 -16.31 -6.14 -7.34
C ILE A 87 -16.80 -7.56 -7.66
N GLY A 88 -17.78 -7.68 -8.55
CA GLY A 88 -18.38 -8.96 -8.95
C GLY A 88 -17.79 -9.55 -10.24
N GLN A 89 -17.08 -8.74 -11.02
CA GLN A 89 -16.60 -9.11 -12.36
C GLN A 89 -15.19 -8.55 -12.61
N GLU A 90 -14.53 -9.18 -13.56
CA GLU A 90 -13.23 -8.77 -14.07
C GLU A 90 -13.28 -7.39 -14.77
N PRO A 91 -12.16 -6.64 -14.82
CA PRO A 91 -10.82 -7.01 -14.34
C PRO A 91 -10.71 -7.06 -12.81
N TRP A 92 -9.89 -7.98 -12.29
CA TRP A 92 -9.67 -8.17 -10.84
C TRP A 92 -8.68 -7.18 -10.22
N ASN A 93 -8.26 -6.17 -10.97
CA ASN A 93 -7.40 -5.08 -10.54
C ASN A 93 -7.89 -3.74 -11.12
N SER A 94 -7.50 -2.63 -10.50
CA SER A 94 -7.88 -1.29 -10.95
C SER A 94 -6.83 -0.27 -10.55
N SER A 95 -6.41 0.55 -11.52
CA SER A 95 -5.49 1.67 -11.29
C SER A 95 -6.17 2.98 -11.62
N ILE A 96 -6.06 3.96 -10.73
CA ILE A 96 -6.64 5.29 -10.91
C ILE A 96 -5.67 6.39 -10.49
N THR A 97 -5.77 7.53 -11.16
CA THR A 97 -5.05 8.74 -10.77
C THR A 97 -5.90 9.58 -9.81
N LEU A 98 -5.28 9.97 -8.69
CA LEU A 98 -5.83 10.83 -7.65
C LEU A 98 -4.98 12.09 -7.55
N THR A 99 -5.63 13.24 -7.37
CA THR A 99 -4.95 14.51 -7.16
C THR A 99 -5.26 15.04 -5.77
N SER A 100 -4.22 15.21 -4.95
CA SER A 100 -4.35 15.78 -3.60
C SER A 100 -4.82 17.23 -3.63
N ARG A 101 -5.26 17.75 -2.48
CA ARG A 101 -5.72 19.15 -2.34
C ARG A 101 -4.62 20.16 -2.72
N ALA A 102 -3.35 19.80 -2.51
CA ALA A 102 -2.19 20.62 -2.86
C ALA A 102 -1.68 20.40 -4.29
N GLY A 103 -2.38 19.61 -5.11
CA GLY A 103 -2.02 19.37 -6.52
C GLY A 103 -1.00 18.25 -6.75
N ALA A 104 -0.46 17.61 -5.71
CA ALA A 104 0.37 16.42 -5.88
C ALA A 104 -0.45 15.25 -6.45
N VAL A 105 0.11 14.54 -7.42
CA VAL A 105 -0.51 13.42 -8.13
C VAL A 105 -0.08 12.09 -7.52
N PHE A 106 -1.06 11.23 -7.26
CA PHE A 106 -0.90 9.87 -6.76
C PHE A 106 -1.55 8.89 -7.74
N GLN A 107 -0.94 7.73 -7.91
CA GLN A 107 -1.54 6.59 -8.60
C GLN A 107 -1.93 5.55 -7.55
N SER A 108 -3.23 5.26 -7.45
CA SER A 108 -3.74 4.15 -6.63
C SER A 108 -3.75 2.88 -7.46
N PHE A 109 -3.21 1.80 -6.90
CA PHE A 109 -3.31 0.46 -7.44
C PHE A 109 -4.03 -0.42 -6.44
N ALA A 110 -5.11 -1.06 -6.86
CA ALA A 110 -5.85 -2.02 -6.04
C ALA A 110 -6.04 -3.33 -6.79
N LYS A 111 -5.88 -4.44 -6.09
CA LYS A 111 -6.24 -5.79 -6.57
C LYS A 111 -7.30 -6.40 -5.66
N PHE A 112 -8.15 -7.24 -6.24
CA PHE A 112 -9.08 -8.11 -5.54
C PHE A 112 -8.47 -9.50 -5.34
N CYS A 113 -9.07 -10.31 -4.45
CA CYS A 113 -8.56 -11.65 -4.11
C CYS A 113 -8.43 -12.59 -5.32
N LYS A 114 -9.25 -12.39 -6.36
CA LYS A 114 -9.21 -13.19 -7.60
C LYS A 114 -8.14 -12.77 -8.62
N PHE A 115 -7.28 -11.80 -8.30
CA PHE A 115 -6.23 -11.34 -9.20
C PHE A 115 -5.21 -12.44 -9.55
N GLY A 116 -4.94 -13.37 -8.62
CA GLY A 116 -4.18 -14.59 -8.91
C GLY A 116 -2.65 -14.49 -8.79
N ASP A 117 -2.09 -13.34 -8.41
CA ASP A 117 -0.65 -13.13 -8.19
C ASP A 117 -0.42 -12.05 -7.10
N ASP A 118 0.81 -11.82 -6.65
CA ASP A 118 1.15 -10.72 -5.75
C ASP A 118 1.09 -9.37 -6.48
N LEU A 119 0.70 -8.31 -5.75
CA LEU A 119 0.52 -6.97 -6.33
C LEU A 119 1.77 -6.47 -7.06
N TYR A 120 2.96 -6.76 -6.52
CA TYR A 120 4.21 -6.16 -6.95
C TYR A 120 4.74 -6.83 -8.21
N SER A 121 4.88 -8.15 -8.21
CA SER A 121 5.40 -8.92 -9.36
C SER A 121 4.37 -9.08 -10.46
N GLY A 122 3.11 -9.36 -10.09
CA GLY A 122 2.06 -9.65 -11.05
C GLY A 122 1.58 -8.41 -11.82
N TRP A 123 1.88 -7.21 -11.32
CA TRP A 123 1.36 -5.99 -11.94
C TRP A 123 2.19 -4.72 -11.73
N LEU A 124 2.52 -4.36 -10.50
CA LEU A 124 2.98 -3.00 -10.18
C LEU A 124 4.28 -2.63 -10.89
N ALA A 125 5.27 -3.52 -10.91
CA ALA A 125 6.57 -3.24 -11.55
C ALA A 125 6.43 -2.96 -13.05
N ALA A 126 5.58 -3.74 -13.74
CA ALA A 126 5.26 -3.55 -15.15
C ALA A 126 4.47 -2.26 -15.39
N ALA A 127 3.48 -1.97 -14.55
CA ALA A 127 2.67 -0.76 -14.68
C ALA A 127 3.46 0.52 -14.43
N LEU A 128 4.43 0.50 -13.52
CA LEU A 128 5.31 1.65 -13.24
C LEU A 128 6.52 1.74 -14.19
N GLY A 129 6.80 0.68 -14.95
CA GLY A 129 7.92 0.63 -15.88
C GLY A 129 9.28 0.77 -15.19
N THR A 130 9.44 0.14 -14.02
CA THR A 130 10.70 0.23 -13.24
C THR A 130 10.87 -0.96 -12.31
N ASN A 131 12.13 -1.26 -11.96
CA ASN A 131 12.44 -2.21 -10.90
C ASN A 131 11.91 -1.67 -9.57
N LEU A 132 11.52 -2.57 -8.66
CA LEU A 132 11.03 -2.23 -7.33
C LEU A 132 11.86 -2.90 -6.25
N GLN A 133 12.25 -2.12 -5.25
CA GLN A 133 12.71 -2.61 -3.95
C GLN A 133 11.53 -2.57 -2.99
N VAL A 134 11.09 -3.74 -2.51
CA VAL A 134 9.85 -3.90 -1.74
C VAL A 134 10.14 -4.28 -0.30
N GLN A 135 9.70 -3.44 0.63
CA GLN A 135 9.67 -3.74 2.05
C GLN A 135 8.27 -4.24 2.45
N PHE A 136 8.24 -5.32 3.23
CA PHE A 136 7.05 -5.92 3.80
C PHE A 136 7.41 -6.80 5.00
N TRP A 137 6.39 -7.30 5.71
CA TRP A 137 6.58 -8.15 6.88
C TRP A 137 7.10 -9.55 6.50
N GLN A 138 8.41 -9.77 6.66
CA GLN A 138 9.07 -11.04 6.28
C GLN A 138 9.06 -12.13 7.37
N LYS A 139 8.30 -11.95 8.45
CA LYS A 139 8.14 -12.96 9.53
C LYS A 139 6.99 -13.96 9.27
N GLY A 140 6.37 -13.90 8.09
CA GLY A 140 5.26 -14.79 7.70
C GLY A 140 5.70 -16.12 7.09
N THR A 141 4.73 -16.98 6.80
CA THR A 141 4.92 -18.20 6.01
C THR A 141 4.73 -17.93 4.52
N GLY A 142 5.30 -18.78 3.66
CA GLY A 142 5.11 -18.68 2.20
C GLY A 142 5.64 -17.38 1.59
N ILE A 143 6.71 -16.80 2.15
CA ILE A 143 7.34 -15.59 1.62
C ILE A 143 7.79 -15.84 0.18
N LEU A 144 7.35 -14.98 -0.73
CA LEU A 144 7.73 -15.07 -2.14
C LEU A 144 9.17 -14.58 -2.31
N PRO A 145 10.03 -15.27 -3.08
CA PRO A 145 11.37 -14.79 -3.35
C PRO A 145 11.33 -13.52 -4.21
N SER A 146 12.49 -12.85 -4.30
CA SER A 146 12.66 -11.79 -5.29
C SER A 146 12.40 -12.33 -6.71
N ASN A 147 11.68 -11.55 -7.51
CA ASN A 147 11.23 -11.97 -8.84
C ASN A 147 12.04 -11.21 -9.91
N CYS A 148 12.71 -11.95 -10.79
CA CYS A 148 13.45 -11.43 -11.94
C CYS A 148 13.09 -12.13 -13.25
N SER A 149 11.92 -12.78 -13.33
CA SER A 149 11.50 -13.46 -14.56
C SER A 149 11.00 -12.48 -15.63
N GLY A 150 10.54 -11.29 -15.23
CA GLY A 150 10.05 -10.24 -16.12
C GLY A 150 11.11 -9.19 -16.48
N THR A 151 10.71 -8.24 -17.34
CA THR A 151 11.52 -7.07 -17.72
C THR A 151 11.93 -6.23 -16.51
N TRP A 152 11.04 -6.12 -15.53
CA TRP A 152 11.23 -5.34 -14.31
C TRP A 152 11.36 -6.26 -13.11
N GLN A 153 12.40 -6.05 -12.32
CA GLN A 153 12.73 -6.87 -11.16
C GLN A 153 11.97 -6.39 -9.91
N VAL A 154 11.55 -7.33 -9.07
CA VAL A 154 10.92 -7.05 -7.77
C VAL A 154 11.75 -7.69 -6.66
N LEU A 155 12.54 -6.86 -6.00
CA LEU A 155 13.59 -7.24 -5.05
C LEU A 155 13.10 -7.03 -3.61
N ASN A 156 13.15 -8.08 -2.80
CA ASN A 156 12.76 -8.02 -1.39
C ASN A 156 13.81 -7.27 -0.57
N VAL A 157 13.43 -6.20 0.12
CA VAL A 157 14.30 -5.50 1.07
C VAL A 157 14.44 -6.36 2.33
N ASN A 158 15.67 -6.75 2.67
CA ASN A 158 15.94 -7.61 3.83
C ASN A 158 16.57 -6.86 4.99
N GLN A 159 17.16 -5.68 4.72
CA GLN A 159 17.74 -4.83 5.75
C GLN A 159 17.43 -3.37 5.45
N ILE A 160 17.00 -2.66 6.47
CA ILE A 160 16.70 -1.23 6.44
C ILE A 160 17.69 -0.48 7.31
N ALA A 161 18.06 0.73 6.91
CA ALA A 161 18.80 1.66 7.77
C ALA A 161 18.47 3.11 7.43
N PHE A 162 18.36 3.96 8.45
CA PHE A 162 18.26 5.39 8.21
C PHE A 162 19.60 5.95 7.71
N PRO A 163 19.61 7.03 6.91
CA PRO A 163 20.84 7.71 6.52
C PRO A 163 21.65 8.16 7.74
N GLY A 164 22.97 8.03 7.67
CA GLY A 164 23.89 8.53 8.71
C GLY A 164 24.87 7.46 9.23
N PRO A 165 26.09 7.86 9.63
CA PRO A 165 27.17 6.93 9.99
C PRO A 165 26.91 6.11 11.26
N ALA A 166 26.02 6.57 12.15
CA ALA A 166 25.66 5.91 13.40
C ALA A 166 24.21 5.39 13.41
N SER A 167 23.53 5.40 12.26
CA SER A 167 22.12 5.04 12.19
C SER A 167 21.92 3.53 12.40
N PRO A 168 20.99 3.13 13.27
CA PRO A 168 20.71 1.71 13.49
C PRO A 168 20.19 1.08 12.20
N SER A 169 20.62 -0.15 11.96
CA SER A 169 20.05 -0.98 10.90
C SER A 169 19.28 -2.13 11.51
N PHE A 170 18.12 -2.42 10.95
CA PHE A 170 17.22 -3.46 11.43
C PHE A 170 16.82 -4.39 10.29
N SER A 171 16.44 -5.60 10.67
CA SER A 171 15.97 -6.62 9.74
C SER A 171 14.56 -6.27 9.23
N SER A 172 14.21 -6.66 8.00
CA SER A 172 12.82 -6.54 7.53
C SER A 172 11.83 -7.36 8.36
N THR A 173 12.31 -8.33 9.14
CA THR A 173 11.52 -9.09 10.13
C THR A 173 11.15 -8.29 11.39
N GLU A 174 11.75 -7.10 11.56
CA GLU A 174 11.46 -6.15 12.64
C GLU A 174 10.61 -4.96 12.15
N ASP A 175 10.13 -5.01 10.90
CA ASP A 175 9.42 -3.92 10.26
C ASP A 175 8.15 -4.40 9.53
N HIS A 176 6.99 -4.05 10.08
CA HIS A 176 5.66 -4.34 9.51
C HIS A 176 5.28 -3.41 8.36
N SER A 177 6.06 -2.35 8.13
CA SER A 177 5.82 -1.39 7.07
C SER A 177 5.74 -2.06 5.70
N LYS A 178 4.92 -1.47 4.85
CA LYS A 178 4.66 -1.96 3.50
C LYS A 178 4.81 -0.81 2.54
N TRP A 179 5.90 -0.85 1.80
CA TRP A 179 6.24 0.16 0.83
C TRP A 179 7.16 -0.42 -0.23
N CYS A 180 7.19 0.22 -1.39
CA CYS A 180 8.20 -0.04 -2.39
C CYS A 180 8.74 1.25 -2.97
N VAL A 181 9.98 1.19 -3.45
CA VAL A 181 10.66 2.33 -4.04
C VAL A 181 11.38 1.87 -5.30
N SER A 182 11.41 2.72 -6.32
CA SER A 182 12.24 2.47 -7.50
C SER A 182 13.71 2.75 -7.18
N PRO A 183 14.66 1.85 -7.53
CA PRO A 183 16.09 2.10 -7.37
C PRO A 183 16.55 3.32 -8.17
N LEU A 184 15.97 3.49 -9.36
CA LEU A 184 16.21 4.60 -10.28
C LEU A 184 14.87 5.25 -10.63
N GLY A 185 14.81 6.58 -10.57
CA GLY A 185 13.57 7.34 -10.82
C GLY A 185 12.71 7.52 -9.57
N PRO A 186 11.62 8.31 -9.64
CA PRO A 186 11.05 8.96 -8.45
C PRO A 186 9.90 8.19 -7.78
N TRP A 187 9.64 6.94 -8.15
CA TRP A 187 8.48 6.22 -7.62
C TRP A 187 8.70 5.78 -6.19
N THR A 188 7.75 6.15 -5.32
CA THR A 188 7.58 5.57 -3.99
C THR A 188 6.12 5.21 -3.80
N CYS A 189 5.87 4.03 -3.26
CA CYS A 189 4.52 3.54 -2.98
C CYS A 189 4.42 3.10 -1.52
N VAL A 190 3.31 3.45 -0.87
CA VAL A 190 2.96 2.99 0.50
C VAL A 190 1.63 2.26 0.42
N GLY A 191 1.52 1.09 1.05
CA GLY A 191 0.36 0.22 0.88
C GLY A 191 0.10 -0.68 2.08
N ASP A 192 -0.70 -1.71 1.84
CA ASP A 192 -1.16 -2.67 2.86
C ASP A 192 -0.82 -4.13 2.51
N MET A 193 -0.19 -4.38 1.36
CA MET A 193 0.12 -5.71 0.85
C MET A 193 1.54 -6.22 1.20
N ASN A 194 1.63 -7.43 1.74
CA ASN A 194 2.89 -8.18 1.83
C ASN A 194 3.21 -8.91 0.51
N ARG A 195 4.34 -9.62 0.47
CA ARG A 195 4.70 -10.58 -0.59
C ARG A 195 4.81 -12.00 -0.03
N ASN A 196 3.67 -12.63 0.22
CA ASN A 196 3.57 -14.05 0.58
C ASN A 196 2.43 -14.73 -0.19
N GLN A 197 2.47 -16.06 -0.32
CA GLN A 197 1.48 -16.85 -1.06
C GLN A 197 0.03 -16.56 -0.65
N GLY A 198 -0.21 -16.27 0.64
CA GLY A 198 -1.55 -15.90 1.12
C GLY A 198 -2.04 -14.57 0.52
N GLU A 199 -1.15 -13.62 0.25
CA GLU A 199 -1.50 -12.32 -0.35
C GLU A 199 -1.87 -12.39 -1.83
N GLU A 200 -1.52 -13.48 -2.53
CA GLU A 200 -1.95 -13.72 -3.91
C GLU A 200 -3.48 -13.81 -3.98
N GLN A 201 -4.10 -14.34 -2.91
CA GLN A 201 -5.54 -14.55 -2.75
C GLN A 201 -6.20 -13.51 -1.81
N ARG A 202 -5.57 -12.36 -1.57
CA ARG A 202 -6.13 -11.27 -0.76
C ARG A 202 -6.28 -9.99 -1.57
N GLY A 203 -7.32 -9.22 -1.24
CA GLY A 203 -7.48 -7.87 -1.73
C GLY A 203 -6.60 -6.89 -0.97
N GLY A 204 -6.19 -5.82 -1.65
CA GLY A 204 -5.42 -4.72 -1.07
C GLY A 204 -4.78 -3.86 -2.16
N GLY A 205 -3.95 -2.91 -1.77
CA GLY A 205 -3.43 -1.91 -2.69
C GLY A 205 -2.30 -1.03 -2.16
N THR A 206 -1.92 -0.08 -3.01
CA THR A 206 -0.90 0.92 -2.68
C THR A 206 -1.17 2.26 -3.35
N LEU A 207 -0.77 3.33 -2.67
CA LEU A 207 -0.67 4.68 -3.24
C LEU A 207 0.78 4.95 -3.62
N CYS A 208 1.00 5.16 -4.91
CA CYS A 208 2.28 5.51 -5.51
C CYS A 208 2.35 6.98 -5.89
N ALA A 209 3.52 7.60 -5.77
CA ALA A 209 3.72 8.95 -6.28
C ALA A 209 5.15 9.16 -6.80
N GLN A 210 5.28 10.08 -7.76
CA GLN A 210 6.56 10.59 -8.25
C GLN A 210 6.93 11.89 -7.51
N LEU A 211 7.05 11.82 -6.20
CA LEU A 211 7.40 12.98 -5.36
C LEU A 211 8.87 12.89 -4.96
N PRO A 212 9.74 13.81 -5.44
CA PRO A 212 11.17 13.75 -5.14
C PRO A 212 11.48 13.72 -3.64
N ALA A 213 10.72 14.45 -2.83
CA ALA A 213 10.88 14.44 -1.38
C ALA A 213 10.54 13.09 -0.75
N LEU A 214 9.46 12.44 -1.23
CA LEU A 214 9.06 11.12 -0.75
C LEU A 214 10.08 10.06 -1.16
N TRP A 215 10.52 10.08 -2.41
CA TRP A 215 11.56 9.17 -2.90
C TRP A 215 12.89 9.32 -2.15
N LYS A 216 13.34 10.55 -1.90
CA LYS A 216 14.55 10.81 -1.10
C LYS A 216 14.42 10.37 0.36
N ALA A 217 13.21 10.27 0.89
CA ALA A 217 12.99 9.76 2.23
C ALA A 217 13.02 8.23 2.30
N PHE A 218 12.54 7.53 1.26
CA PHE A 218 12.41 6.07 1.25
C PHE A 218 13.57 5.34 0.59
N GLN A 219 14.11 5.83 -0.52
CA GLN A 219 15.18 5.13 -1.25
C GLN A 219 16.41 4.86 -0.36
N PRO A 220 16.91 5.83 0.43
CA PRO A 220 18.07 5.61 1.28
C PRO A 220 17.84 4.62 2.42
N LEU A 221 16.57 4.27 2.71
CA LEU A 221 16.24 3.26 3.72
C LEU A 221 16.69 1.87 3.29
N VAL A 222 16.76 1.60 1.99
CA VAL A 222 17.14 0.30 1.47
C VAL A 222 18.64 0.06 1.67
N LYS A 223 19.00 -0.72 2.71
CA LYS A 223 20.39 -1.08 3.00
C LYS A 223 20.82 -2.37 2.30
N LYS A 224 19.98 -3.41 2.30
CA LYS A 224 20.20 -4.66 1.56
C LYS A 224 18.88 -5.24 1.07
N TRP A 225 18.96 -5.93 -0.06
CA TRP A 225 17.85 -6.69 -0.63
C TRP A 225 18.30 -8.12 -0.96
N GLN A 226 17.34 -9.03 -1.02
CA GLN A 226 17.53 -10.37 -1.56
C GLN A 226 17.84 -10.24 -3.07
N PRO A 227 19.02 -10.67 -3.55
CA PRO A 227 19.27 -10.73 -4.98
C PRO A 227 18.40 -11.83 -5.59
N CYS A 228 18.09 -11.68 -6.87
CA CYS A 228 17.58 -12.83 -7.61
C CYS A 228 18.67 -13.89 -7.67
N ASN A 229 18.31 -15.13 -7.38
CA ASN A 229 19.26 -16.23 -7.47
C ASN A 229 19.75 -16.30 -8.92
N ALA A 230 21.02 -15.95 -9.17
CA ALA A 230 21.72 -16.44 -10.35
C ALA A 230 21.63 -17.97 -10.26
N GLY A 231 20.98 -18.59 -11.23
CA GLY A 231 20.41 -19.94 -11.11
C GLY A 231 21.31 -20.94 -10.38
N LYS A 232 20.73 -21.66 -9.43
CA LYS A 232 21.10 -23.07 -9.30
C LYS A 232 20.44 -23.76 -10.48
N ILE A 233 21.14 -23.79 -11.61
CA ILE A 233 20.95 -24.79 -12.66
C ILE A 233 21.51 -26.10 -12.09
#